data_AF-A0A0S6WTH7-F1
#
_entry.id   AF-A0A0S6WTH7-F1
#
_cell.length_a   1.000
_cell.length_b   1.000
_cell.length_c   1.000
_cell.angle_alpha   90.00
_cell.angle_beta   90.00
_cell.angle_gamma   90.00
#
_symmetry.space_group_name_H-M   'P 1'
#
loop_
_entity.id
_entity.type
_entity.pdbx_description
1 polymer ?
#
loop_
_entity_poly.entity_id
_entity_poly.type
_entity_poly.pdbx_seq_one_letter_code
_entity_poly.pdbx_strand_id
1 'polypeptide(L)'
;MPTISGLSVPIATAIIPGGASGEHAVPGNLTPDCALLSVLHVSEGAPPSVEADLTSEFSITAGASGTIENTTTDTTGDFLIVTWALAE
;
A
#
# COMPACT_ATOMS: atom_id res chain seq x y z
N MET A 1 19.13 -0.11 6.68
CA MET A 1 18.32 0.30 7.83
C MET A 1 18.16 -0.94 8.71
N PRO A 2 18.84 -1.06 9.86
CA PRO A 2 18.63 -2.20 10.75
C PRO A 2 17.19 -2.12 11.30
N THR A 3 16.49 -3.24 11.35
CA THR A 3 15.12 -3.32 11.85
C THR A 3 15.04 -2.85 13.29
N ILE A 4 13.92 -2.21 13.67
CA ILE A 4 13.57 -2.01 15.08
C ILE A 4 13.57 -3.40 15.73
N SER A 5 14.21 -3.56 16.89
CA SER A 5 14.52 -4.90 17.44
C SER A 5 13.24 -5.76 17.52
N GLY A 6 13.22 -6.88 16.80
CA GLY A 6 12.14 -7.87 16.86
C GLY A 6 11.52 -8.25 15.51
N LEU A 7 11.64 -7.42 14.47
CA LEU A 7 11.20 -7.79 13.11
C LEU A 7 12.36 -8.42 12.33
N SER A 8 12.11 -9.60 11.75
CA SER A 8 13.09 -10.35 10.94
C SER A 8 13.36 -9.68 9.59
N VAL A 9 12.38 -8.95 9.05
CA VAL A 9 12.47 -8.23 7.77
C VAL A 9 12.10 -6.76 7.93
N PRO A 10 12.66 -5.85 7.12
CA PRO A 10 12.24 -4.45 7.12
C PRO A 10 10.79 -4.30 6.66
N ILE A 11 10.07 -3.41 7.34
CA ILE A 11 8.73 -2.96 6.93
C ILE A 11 8.85 -1.53 6.39
N ALA A 12 8.18 -1.28 5.28
CA ALA A 12 8.05 0.05 4.69
C ALA A 12 6.57 0.45 4.62
N THR A 13 6.34 1.76 4.62
CA THR A 13 5.01 2.34 4.47
C THR A 13 5.09 3.59 3.61
N ALA A 14 4.07 3.81 2.79
CA ALA A 14 3.93 5.00 1.97
C ALA A 14 2.48 5.45 1.95
N ILE A 15 2.29 6.77 1.86
CA ILE A 15 1.00 7.38 1.58
C ILE A 15 1.02 7.77 0.10
N ILE A 16 0.03 7.30 -0.64
CA ILE A 16 -0.12 7.57 -2.08
C ILE A 16 -1.51 8.12 -2.34
N PRO A 17 -1.70 8.92 -3.41
CA PRO A 17 -3.05 9.24 -3.86
C PRO A 17 -3.79 7.96 -4.27
N GLY A 18 -5.08 7.91 -3.95
CA GLY A 18 -5.98 6.91 -4.51
C GLY A 18 -6.30 7.20 -5.98
N GLY A 19 -7.19 6.40 -6.54
CA GLY A 19 -7.58 6.47 -7.94
C GLY A 19 -8.63 5.43 -8.29
N ALA A 20 -9.00 5.40 -9.57
CA ALA A 20 -9.88 4.37 -10.11
C ALA A 20 -9.33 2.96 -9.85
N SER A 21 -10.21 1.96 -9.93
CA SER A 21 -9.74 0.57 -9.86
C SER A 21 -8.71 0.30 -10.96
N GLY A 22 -7.61 -0.33 -10.58
CA GLY A 22 -6.46 -0.58 -11.45
C GLY A 22 -5.15 -0.47 -10.69
N GLU A 23 -4.09 -0.11 -11.42
CA GLU A 23 -2.73 0.03 -10.87
C GLU A 23 -2.53 1.36 -10.15
N HIS A 24 -1.84 1.31 -9.01
CA HIS A 24 -1.45 2.44 -8.18
C HIS A 24 0.05 2.40 -7.94
N ALA A 25 0.73 3.54 -8.17
CA ALA A 25 2.17 3.64 -7.98
C ALA A 25 2.53 3.83 -6.49
N VAL A 26 3.39 2.95 -5.97
CA VAL A 26 3.89 2.95 -4.59
C VAL A 26 5.41 3.21 -4.58
N PRO A 27 5.88 4.29 -3.95
CA PRO A 27 7.32 4.55 -3.79
C PRO A 27 7.94 3.62 -2.73
N GLY A 28 9.26 3.48 -2.72
CA GLY A 28 9.98 2.84 -1.59
C GLY A 28 10.44 1.39 -1.80
N ASN A 29 10.83 1.04 -3.03
CA ASN A 29 11.37 -0.29 -3.39
C ASN A 29 10.39 -1.45 -3.13
N LEU A 30 9.09 -1.23 -3.34
CA LEU A 30 8.13 -2.32 -3.45
C LEU A 30 8.51 -3.18 -4.66
N THR A 31 8.79 -4.46 -4.45
CA THR A 31 9.07 -5.44 -5.53
C THR A 31 7.98 -6.52 -5.54
N PRO A 32 7.82 -7.28 -6.64
CA PRO A 32 6.89 -8.41 -6.70
C PRO A 32 7.10 -9.48 -5.61
N ASP A 33 8.31 -9.58 -5.05
CA ASP A 33 8.67 -10.53 -4.00
C ASP A 33 8.35 -10.01 -2.58
N CYS A 34 7.95 -8.74 -2.44
CA CYS A 34 7.51 -8.19 -1.16
C CYS A 34 6.17 -8.81 -0.72
N ALA A 35 5.86 -8.69 0.57
CA ALA A 35 4.56 -9.08 1.10
C ALA A 35 3.74 -7.83 1.45
N LEU A 36 2.57 -7.68 0.84
CA LEU A 36 1.62 -6.63 1.19
C LEU A 36 1.00 -6.94 2.57
N LEU A 37 1.11 -6.00 3.51
CA LEU A 37 0.64 -6.17 4.87
C LEU A 37 -0.66 -5.41 5.14
N SER A 38 -0.80 -4.21 4.57
CA SER A 38 -2.02 -3.40 4.75
C SER A 38 -2.18 -2.37 3.64
N VAL A 39 -3.43 -2.12 3.24
CA VAL A 39 -3.85 -0.99 2.41
C VAL A 39 -5.06 -0.33 3.05
N LEU A 40 -4.87 0.83 3.66
CA LEU A 40 -5.94 1.60 4.29
C LEU A 40 -6.38 2.74 3.38
N HIS A 41 -7.69 2.85 3.15
CA HIS A 41 -8.31 3.97 2.46
C HIS A 41 -8.60 5.10 3.45
N VAL A 42 -8.09 6.29 3.14
CA VAL A 42 -8.15 7.47 3.99
C VAL A 42 -8.71 8.64 3.21
N SER A 43 -9.78 9.23 3.73
CA SER A 43 -10.35 10.46 3.18
C SER A 43 -9.72 11.70 3.82
N GLU A 44 -9.61 12.78 3.05
CA GLU A 44 -9.12 14.07 3.56
C GLU A 44 -10.18 14.72 4.48
N GLY A 45 -9.73 15.32 5.58
CA GLY A 45 -10.61 15.93 6.58
C GLY A 45 -9.84 16.63 7.67
N ALA A 46 -10.54 17.15 8.67
CA ALA A 46 -9.96 17.79 9.85
C ALA A 46 -10.56 17.21 11.14
N PRO A 47 -10.05 16.04 11.63
CA PRO A 47 -8.90 15.27 11.11
C PRO A 47 -9.26 14.34 9.93
N PRO A 48 -8.26 13.82 9.20
CA PRO A 48 -8.47 12.73 8.24
C PRO A 48 -9.09 11.50 8.89
N SER A 49 -9.90 10.74 8.14
CA SER A 49 -10.55 9.51 8.61
C SER A 49 -10.15 8.31 7.77
N VAL A 50 -9.96 7.17 8.45
CA VAL A 50 -9.83 5.87 7.80
C VAL A 50 -11.24 5.40 7.44
N GLU A 51 -11.51 5.29 6.15
CA GLU A 51 -12.82 4.88 5.63
C GLU A 51 -12.94 3.36 5.59
N ALA A 52 -11.89 2.67 5.16
CA ALA A 52 -11.89 1.22 5.01
C ALA A 52 -10.48 0.61 5.08
N ASP A 53 -10.44 -0.66 5.47
CA ASP A 53 -9.30 -1.54 5.20
C ASP A 53 -9.58 -2.29 3.90
N LEU A 54 -8.78 -2.02 2.86
CA LEU A 54 -8.92 -2.59 1.53
C LEU A 54 -7.85 -3.66 1.26
N THR A 55 -7.13 -4.13 2.28
CA THR A 55 -5.98 -5.03 2.09
C THR A 55 -6.30 -6.28 1.27
N SER A 56 -7.50 -6.86 1.43
CA SER A 56 -7.92 -8.03 0.66
C SER A 56 -8.27 -7.74 -0.80
N GLU A 57 -8.47 -6.47 -1.17
CA GLU A 57 -8.78 -6.05 -2.54
C GLU A 57 -7.54 -5.72 -3.36
N PHE A 58 -6.41 -5.52 -2.69
CA PHE A 58 -5.15 -5.14 -3.32
C PHE A 58 -4.16 -6.31 -3.37
N SER A 59 -3.36 -6.32 -4.43
CA SER A 59 -2.19 -7.19 -4.54
C SER A 59 -1.02 -6.42 -5.16
N ILE A 60 0.21 -6.88 -4.94
CA ILE A 60 1.36 -6.34 -5.65
C ILE A 60 1.27 -6.81 -7.10
N THR A 61 1.36 -5.87 -8.04
CA THR A 61 1.23 -6.17 -9.47
C THR A 61 2.30 -7.17 -9.90
N ALA A 62 1.88 -8.24 -10.58
CA ALA A 62 2.79 -9.30 -11.00
C ALA A 62 3.86 -8.78 -11.98
N GLY A 63 5.14 -8.95 -11.65
CA GLY A 63 6.26 -8.58 -12.51
C GLY A 63 6.54 -7.07 -12.61
N ALA A 64 5.78 -6.23 -11.90
CA ALA A 64 6.01 -4.79 -11.84
C ALA A 64 6.44 -4.37 -10.43
N SER A 65 7.54 -3.62 -10.35
CA SER A 65 8.00 -3.01 -9.10
C SER A 65 7.32 -1.66 -8.90
N GLY A 66 7.06 -1.31 -7.65
CA GLY A 66 6.51 -0.02 -7.28
C GLY A 66 5.03 0.13 -7.62
N THR A 67 4.29 -0.97 -7.78
CA THR A 67 2.85 -0.90 -8.06
C THR A 67 2.06 -1.93 -7.26
N ILE A 68 0.87 -1.51 -6.83
CA ILE A 68 -0.19 -2.39 -6.34
C ILE A 68 -1.40 -2.23 -7.24
N GLU A 69 -2.26 -3.24 -7.31
CA GLU A 69 -3.48 -3.18 -8.10
C GLU A 69 -4.69 -3.68 -7.34
N ASN A 70 -5.84 -3.08 -7.63
CA ASN A 70 -7.15 -3.58 -7.22
C ASN A 70 -8.12 -3.62 -8.41
N THR A 71 -9.18 -4.42 -8.31
CA THR A 71 -10.13 -4.60 -9.44
C THR A 71 -11.52 -4.03 -9.18
N THR A 72 -11.79 -3.55 -7.97
CA THR A 72 -13.14 -3.28 -7.47
C THR A 72 -13.35 -1.84 -7.06
N THR A 73 -12.63 -1.38 -6.04
CA THR A 73 -12.96 -0.13 -5.34
C THR A 73 -12.29 1.07 -5.99
N ASP A 74 -13.09 2.09 -6.33
CA ASP A 74 -12.61 3.40 -6.74
C ASP A 74 -12.32 4.25 -5.50
N THR A 75 -11.09 4.74 -5.39
CA THR A 75 -10.58 5.57 -4.30
C THR A 75 -10.19 6.97 -4.79
N THR A 76 -10.69 7.38 -5.95
CA THR A 76 -10.39 8.67 -6.58
C THR A 76 -10.78 9.84 -5.66
N GLY A 77 -9.83 10.74 -5.41
CA GLY A 77 -10.03 11.90 -4.55
C GLY A 77 -9.60 11.70 -3.10
N ASP A 78 -9.30 10.45 -2.72
CA ASP A 78 -8.82 10.08 -1.40
C ASP A 78 -7.36 9.58 -1.46
N PHE A 79 -6.86 9.02 -0.35
CA PHE A 79 -5.49 8.53 -0.21
C PHE A 79 -5.47 7.06 0.24
N LEU A 80 -4.35 6.40 -0.04
CA LEU A 80 -4.05 5.06 0.43
C LEU A 80 -2.80 5.08 1.32
N ILE A 81 -2.89 4.46 2.49
CA ILE A 81 -1.71 4.12 3.31
C ILE A 81 -1.37 2.67 3.02
N VAL A 82 -0.26 2.46 2.33
CA VAL A 82 0.22 1.14 1.90
C VAL A 82 1.37 0.72 2.79
N THR A 83 1.32 -0.50 3.32
CA THR A 83 2.36 -1.07 4.19
C THR A 83 2.77 -2.44 3.67
N TRP A 84 4.07 -2.69 3.57
CA TRP A 84 4.62 -3.94 3.04
C TRP A 84 5.91 -4.36 3.78
N ALA A 85 6.18 -5.65 3.79
CA ALA A 85 7.46 -6.21 4.19
C ALA A 85 8.35 -6.38 2.95
N LEU A 86 9.61 -5.95 3.06
CA LEU A 86 10.60 -6.19 2.01
C LEU A 86 10.95 -7.68 1.92
N ALA A 87 11.18 -8.15 0.70
CA ALA A 87 11.75 -9.48 0.46
C ALA A 87 13.16 -9.59 1.07
N GLU A 88 13.53 -10.79 1.54
CA GLU A 88 14.89 -11.10 2.00
C GLU A 88 15.93 -11.13 0.87
#